data_AF-A0A0N4ZC17-F1
#
_entry.id   AF-A0A0N4ZC17-F1
#
_cell.length_a   1.000
_cell.length_b   1.000
_cell.length_c   1.000
_cell.angle_alpha   90.00
_cell.angle_beta   90.00
_cell.angle_gamma   90.00
#
_symmetry.space_group_name_H-M   'P 1'
#
loop_
_entity.id
_entity.type
_entity.pdbx_description
1 polymer ?
#
loop_
_entity_poly.entity_id
_entity_poly.type
_entity_poly.pdbx_seq_one_letter_code
_entity_poly.pdbx_strand_id
1 'polypeptide(L)'
;MFILNLILIFCIFFEVGRAVECNVDDFLHAQYLFQNRLNLSDSSNWNNPSSLSGELNKIYINGYNGSNGLVETCNAYAQMGSYLNKKGISLSDCISTIFILKSVEKPYNALLYGSIINTVEYQCSAGFYNGIAQWECLKRIFKYKYKDLMNCLVVMLDNYIINPINSCEFVKTSIDCQTKIYRDVCGNNQATYYGCESFHQFTNHLWPMCDNTCNIFDFKD
;
A
#
# COMPACT_ATOMS: atom_id res chain seq x y z
N MET A 1 -29.97 -35.14 -39.27
CA MET A 1 -29.29 -33.87 -38.92
C MET A 1 -29.71 -33.40 -37.52
N PHE A 2 -29.59 -34.25 -36.49
CA PHE A 2 -30.01 -33.92 -35.11
C PHE A 2 -29.10 -34.53 -34.02
N ILE A 3 -28.00 -35.19 -34.41
CA ILE A 3 -27.08 -35.88 -33.47
C ILE A 3 -25.77 -35.09 -33.28
N LEU A 4 -25.47 -34.12 -34.17
CA LEU A 4 -24.22 -33.36 -34.10
C LEU A 4 -24.23 -32.16 -33.14
N ASN A 5 -25.41 -31.75 -32.65
CA ASN A 5 -25.56 -30.58 -31.77
C ASN A 5 -25.60 -30.91 -30.26
N LEU A 6 -25.61 -32.20 -29.87
CA LEU A 6 -25.61 -32.59 -28.45
C LEU A 6 -24.20 -32.77 -27.86
N ILE A 7 -23.15 -32.82 -28.67
CA ILE A 7 -21.77 -33.09 -28.21
C ILE A 7 -21.04 -31.80 -27.80
N LEU A 8 -21.50 -30.63 -28.24
CA LEU A 8 -20.88 -29.33 -27.94
C LEU A 8 -21.25 -28.74 -26.57
N ILE A 9 -22.19 -29.35 -25.83
CA ILE A 9 -22.65 -28.85 -24.52
C ILE A 9 -21.95 -29.58 -23.35
N PHE A 10 -21.14 -30.63 -23.61
CA PHE A 10 -20.62 -31.51 -22.54
C PHE A 10 -19.16 -31.24 -22.11
N CYS A 11 -18.44 -30.28 -22.72
CA CYS A 11 -17.01 -30.04 -22.43
C CYS A 11 -16.71 -28.63 -21.91
N ILE A 12 -17.65 -27.99 -21.21
CA ILE A 12 -17.35 -26.84 -20.36
C ILE A 12 -17.62 -27.22 -18.90
N PHE A 13 -17.06 -28.36 -18.48
CA PHE A 13 -16.55 -28.42 -17.11
C PHE A 13 -15.23 -27.66 -17.15
N PHE A 14 -15.31 -26.33 -17.08
CA PHE A 14 -14.18 -25.59 -16.52
C PHE A 14 -13.91 -26.27 -15.18
N GLU A 15 -12.72 -26.84 -15.02
CA GLU A 15 -12.13 -26.89 -13.70
C GLU A 15 -12.15 -25.44 -13.22
N VAL A 16 -13.16 -25.10 -12.42
CA VAL A 16 -13.09 -23.95 -11.54
C VAL A 16 -11.96 -24.34 -10.59
N GLY A 17 -10.73 -24.06 -11.01
CA GLY A 17 -9.57 -24.20 -10.18
C GLY A 17 -9.92 -23.50 -8.88
N ARG A 18 -9.94 -24.26 -7.78
CA ARG A 18 -10.17 -23.68 -6.46
C ARG A 18 -9.22 -22.50 -6.35
N ALA A 19 -9.78 -21.29 -6.19
CA ALA A 19 -8.98 -20.14 -5.83
C ALA A 19 -8.20 -20.54 -4.57
N VAL A 20 -6.88 -20.51 -4.65
CA VAL A 20 -6.03 -20.85 -3.50
C VAL A 20 -6.15 -19.67 -2.54
N GLU A 21 -6.80 -19.89 -1.41
CA GLU A 21 -6.93 -18.86 -0.39
C GLU A 21 -5.59 -18.66 0.33
N CYS A 22 -5.28 -17.40 0.62
CA CYS A 22 -4.13 -17.07 1.44
C CYS A 22 -4.29 -17.63 2.86
N ASN A 23 -3.22 -18.21 3.41
CA ASN A 23 -3.13 -18.55 4.83
C ASN A 23 -2.07 -17.68 5.53
N VAL A 24 -1.96 -17.84 6.85
CA VAL A 24 -1.03 -17.07 7.67
C VAL A 24 0.42 -17.32 7.27
N ASP A 25 0.81 -18.55 6.91
CA ASP A 25 2.18 -18.85 6.50
C ASP A 25 2.55 -18.16 5.19
N ASP A 26 1.61 -18.08 4.24
CA ASP A 26 1.78 -17.33 2.99
C ASP A 26 1.97 -15.83 3.25
N PHE A 27 1.16 -15.24 4.13
CA PHE A 27 1.28 -13.85 4.55
C PHE A 27 2.63 -13.56 5.22
N LEU A 28 3.03 -14.40 6.19
CA LEU A 28 4.29 -14.25 6.91
C LEU A 28 5.50 -14.42 5.98
N HIS A 29 5.46 -15.39 5.07
CA HIS A 29 6.56 -15.64 4.14
C HIS A 29 6.67 -14.53 3.10
N ALA A 30 5.54 -14.04 2.57
CA ALA A 30 5.52 -12.92 1.64
C ALA A 30 6.12 -11.66 2.28
N GLN A 31 5.73 -11.35 3.52
CA GLN A 31 6.35 -10.26 4.28
C GLN A 31 7.86 -10.48 4.49
N TYR A 32 8.28 -11.68 4.89
CA TYR A 32 9.70 -12.00 5.09
C TYR A 32 10.51 -11.73 3.81
N LEU A 33 10.01 -12.10 2.63
CA LEU A 33 10.69 -11.83 1.37
C LEU A 33 10.86 -10.33 1.11
N PHE A 34 9.83 -9.53 1.40
CA PHE A 34 9.89 -8.08 1.28
C PHE A 34 10.97 -7.48 2.18
N GLN A 35 10.98 -7.88 3.47
CA GLN A 35 11.96 -7.39 4.45
C GLN A 35 13.38 -7.81 4.09
N ASN A 36 13.57 -9.09 3.79
CA ASN A 36 14.88 -9.66 3.48
C ASN A 36 15.48 -9.01 2.23
N ARG A 37 14.65 -8.70 1.22
CA ARG A 37 15.12 -8.02 0.00
C ARG A 37 15.68 -6.63 0.27
N LEU A 38 15.17 -5.93 1.27
CA LEU A 38 15.60 -4.60 1.68
C LEU A 38 16.54 -4.62 2.89
N ASN A 39 16.88 -5.80 3.40
CA ASN A 39 17.65 -6.00 4.64
C ASN A 39 17.07 -5.17 5.81
N LEU A 40 15.75 -5.22 5.98
CA LEU A 40 15.06 -4.58 7.10
C LEU A 40 15.32 -5.34 8.40
N SER A 41 15.21 -4.66 9.54
CA SER A 41 15.22 -5.31 10.85
C SER A 41 14.08 -6.34 10.95
N ASP A 42 14.32 -7.43 11.69
CA ASP A 42 13.27 -8.40 12.05
C ASP A 42 12.10 -7.73 12.77
N SER A 43 12.36 -6.62 13.46
CA SER A 43 11.34 -5.81 14.13
C SER A 43 10.47 -4.98 13.18
N SER A 44 10.81 -4.86 11.89
CA SER A 44 10.11 -4.04 10.90
C SER A 44 9.11 -4.87 10.10
N ASN A 45 8.17 -5.48 10.82
CA ASN A 45 7.24 -6.52 10.34
C ASN A 45 5.76 -6.10 10.49
N TRP A 46 4.85 -7.01 10.14
CA TRP A 46 3.39 -6.84 10.20
C TRP A 46 2.89 -6.45 11.60
N ASN A 47 3.58 -6.90 12.65
CA ASN A 47 3.24 -6.61 14.04
C ASN A 47 3.90 -5.32 14.56
N ASN A 48 4.70 -4.64 13.76
CA ASN A 48 5.32 -3.37 14.11
C ASN A 48 5.41 -2.44 12.89
N PRO A 49 4.26 -1.98 12.39
CA PRO A 49 4.16 -1.15 11.19
C PRO A 49 4.88 0.20 11.31
N SER A 50 5.06 0.73 12.53
CA SER A 50 5.80 1.97 12.75
C SER A 50 7.30 1.79 12.51
N SER A 51 7.88 0.67 12.93
CA SER A 51 9.26 0.30 12.61
C SER A 51 9.44 0.13 11.10
N LEU A 52 8.51 -0.58 10.44
CA LEU A 52 8.50 -0.73 8.98
C LEU A 52 8.47 0.61 8.25
N SER A 53 7.51 1.49 8.59
CA SER A 53 7.39 2.82 8.00
C SER A 53 8.67 3.64 8.18
N GLY A 54 9.26 3.59 9.39
CA GLY A 54 10.51 4.27 9.69
C GLY A 54 11.70 3.78 8.87
N GLU A 55 11.81 2.47 8.62
CA GLU A 55 12.88 1.92 7.79
C GLU A 55 12.67 2.15 6.30
N LEU A 56 11.43 2.05 5.79
CA LEU A 56 11.12 2.43 4.42
C LEU A 56 11.45 3.91 4.17
N ASN A 57 11.14 4.80 5.11
CA ASN A 57 11.52 6.21 5.00
C ASN A 57 13.04 6.39 4.94
N LYS A 58 13.84 5.59 5.68
CA LYS A 58 15.31 5.62 5.58
C LYS A 58 15.78 5.18 4.18
N ILE A 59 15.15 4.15 3.60
CA ILE A 59 15.45 3.70 2.23
C ILE A 59 15.10 4.78 1.22
N TYR A 60 13.96 5.45 1.36
CA TYR A 60 13.58 6.55 0.47
C TYR A 60 14.56 7.72 0.53
N ILE A 61 15.09 8.06 1.69
CA ILE A 61 16.09 9.14 1.85
C ILE A 61 17.44 8.74 1.26
N ASN A 62 17.96 7.57 1.64
CA ASN A 62 19.35 7.19 1.42
C ASN A 62 19.57 6.39 0.14
N GLY A 63 18.50 5.89 -0.48
CA GLY A 63 18.60 4.82 -1.46
C GLY A 63 18.96 3.48 -0.81
N TYR A 64 19.12 2.46 -1.65
CA TYR A 64 19.54 1.13 -1.21
C TYR A 64 20.35 0.46 -2.33
N ASN A 65 21.44 -0.25 -1.99
CA ASN A 65 22.35 -0.89 -2.95
C ASN A 65 22.82 0.01 -4.11
N GLY A 66 23.05 1.31 -3.84
CA GLY A 66 23.47 2.29 -4.85
C GLY A 66 22.36 2.71 -5.83
N SER A 67 21.12 2.30 -5.57
CA SER A 67 19.94 2.55 -6.39
C SER A 67 18.95 3.48 -5.66
N ASN A 68 17.97 3.95 -6.42
CA ASN A 68 16.88 4.79 -5.93
C ASN A 68 16.02 4.01 -4.92
N GLY A 69 15.69 4.63 -3.79
CA GLY A 69 14.91 3.98 -2.72
C GLY A 69 13.55 3.46 -3.19
N LEU A 70 12.83 4.20 -4.04
CA LEU A 70 11.57 3.74 -4.61
C LEU A 70 11.78 2.53 -5.52
N VAL A 71 12.81 2.55 -6.38
CA VAL A 71 13.12 1.41 -7.25
C VAL A 71 13.37 0.15 -6.43
N GLU A 72 14.18 0.25 -5.37
CA GLU A 72 14.47 -0.92 -4.53
C GLU A 72 13.26 -1.40 -3.74
N THR A 73 12.45 -0.49 -3.20
CA THR A 73 11.18 -0.86 -2.56
C THR A 73 10.24 -1.57 -3.54
N CYS A 74 10.18 -1.13 -4.80
CA CYS A 74 9.36 -1.79 -5.82
C CYS A 74 9.90 -3.14 -6.25
N ASN A 75 11.22 -3.31 -6.30
CA ASN A 75 11.83 -4.62 -6.51
C ASN A 75 11.47 -5.60 -5.37
N ALA A 76 11.43 -5.12 -4.12
CA ALA A 76 11.00 -5.92 -2.97
C ALA A 76 9.50 -6.27 -3.00
N TYR A 77 8.65 -5.30 -3.35
CA TYR A 77 7.22 -5.53 -3.54
C TYR A 77 6.96 -6.55 -4.67
N ALA A 78 7.66 -6.44 -5.80
CA ALA A 78 7.54 -7.40 -6.89
C ALA A 78 7.97 -8.82 -6.47
N GLN A 79 8.99 -8.95 -5.62
CA GLN A 79 9.42 -10.25 -5.08
C GLN A 79 8.34 -10.88 -4.18
N MET A 80 7.72 -10.07 -3.31
CA MET A 80 6.58 -10.48 -2.48
C MET A 80 5.42 -10.99 -3.35
N GLY A 81 4.99 -10.21 -4.35
CA GLY A 81 3.91 -10.60 -5.26
C GLY A 81 4.27 -11.83 -6.12
N SER A 82 5.51 -11.95 -6.58
CA SER A 82 5.96 -13.11 -7.38
C SER A 82 5.85 -14.43 -6.62
N TYR A 83 6.16 -14.42 -5.32
CA TYR A 83 6.02 -15.60 -4.46
C TYR A 83 4.56 -16.08 -4.40
N LEU A 84 3.63 -15.16 -4.13
CA LEU A 84 2.21 -15.48 -4.02
C LEU A 84 1.60 -15.89 -5.37
N ASN A 85 1.97 -15.20 -6.45
CA ASN A 85 1.50 -15.51 -7.80
C ASN A 85 1.90 -16.93 -8.24
N LYS A 86 3.10 -17.41 -7.86
CA LYS A 86 3.52 -18.80 -8.13
C LYS A 86 2.65 -19.85 -7.43
N LYS A 87 1.95 -19.46 -6.37
CA LYS A 87 1.01 -20.30 -5.63
C LYS A 87 -0.45 -20.09 -6.06
N GLY A 88 -0.68 -19.22 -7.06
CA GLY A 88 -2.03 -18.86 -7.51
C GLY A 88 -2.78 -17.97 -6.52
N ILE A 89 -2.08 -17.25 -5.65
CA ILE A 89 -2.65 -16.37 -4.63
C ILE A 89 -2.40 -14.91 -5.03
N SER A 90 -3.43 -14.06 -5.00
CA SER A 90 -3.24 -12.62 -5.18
C SER A 90 -2.67 -11.99 -3.91
N LEU A 91 -1.72 -11.06 -4.06
CA LEU A 91 -1.24 -10.26 -2.94
C LEU A 91 -2.37 -9.48 -2.26
N SER A 92 -3.30 -8.93 -3.04
CA SER A 92 -4.47 -8.22 -2.52
C SER A 92 -5.31 -9.09 -1.57
N ASP A 93 -5.38 -10.39 -1.81
CA ASP A 93 -6.15 -11.32 -0.97
C ASP A 93 -5.43 -11.57 0.36
N CYS A 94 -4.10 -11.73 0.30
CA CYS A 94 -3.23 -11.94 1.46
C CYS A 94 -3.05 -10.73 2.37
N ILE A 95 -3.26 -9.52 1.86
CA ILE A 95 -3.22 -8.30 2.68
C ILE A 95 -4.62 -7.70 2.87
N SER A 96 -5.68 -8.36 2.42
CA SER A 96 -7.04 -7.82 2.53
C SER A 96 -7.48 -7.66 3.98
N THR A 97 -8.31 -6.66 4.24
CA THR A 97 -8.95 -6.41 5.54
C THR A 97 -9.67 -7.67 6.04
N ILE A 98 -10.35 -8.40 5.15
CA ILE A 98 -11.10 -9.62 5.48
C ILE A 98 -10.17 -10.74 5.93
N PHE A 99 -9.08 -11.00 5.20
CA PHE A 99 -8.10 -12.01 5.59
C PHE A 99 -7.48 -11.66 6.94
N ILE A 100 -7.00 -10.42 7.09
CA ILE A 100 -6.31 -9.98 8.32
C ILE A 100 -7.22 -10.13 9.55
N LEU A 101 -8.48 -9.70 9.46
CA LEU A 101 -9.44 -9.79 10.58
C LEU A 101 -9.79 -11.24 10.94
N LYS A 102 -9.77 -12.16 9.97
CA LYS A 102 -10.12 -13.57 10.20
C LYS A 102 -8.96 -14.43 10.68
N SER A 103 -7.74 -14.12 10.24
CA SER A 103 -6.63 -15.07 10.28
C SER A 103 -5.42 -14.60 11.08
N VAL A 104 -5.30 -13.30 11.40
CA VAL A 104 -4.09 -12.75 12.06
C VAL A 104 -4.39 -12.34 13.51
N GLU A 105 -3.53 -12.78 14.45
CA GLU A 105 -3.75 -12.62 15.90
C GLU A 105 -3.82 -11.16 16.37
N LYS A 106 -3.00 -10.27 15.79
CA LYS A 106 -3.01 -8.83 16.10
C LYS A 106 -3.48 -8.04 14.89
N PRO A 107 -4.80 -8.07 14.60
CA PRO A 107 -5.34 -7.57 13.35
C PRO A 107 -5.08 -6.08 13.15
N TYR A 108 -5.09 -5.26 14.22
CA TYR A 108 -4.84 -3.82 14.10
C TYR A 108 -3.46 -3.50 13.50
N ASN A 109 -2.39 -4.13 14.01
CA ASN A 109 -1.04 -3.92 13.47
C ASN A 109 -0.93 -4.45 12.04
N ALA A 110 -1.53 -5.62 11.77
CA ALA A 110 -1.55 -6.21 10.44
C ALA A 110 -2.34 -5.36 9.42
N LEU A 111 -3.43 -4.71 9.82
CA LEU A 111 -4.19 -3.78 8.97
C LEU A 111 -3.36 -2.54 8.63
N LEU A 112 -2.66 -1.96 9.61
CA LEU A 112 -1.73 -0.86 9.34
C LEU A 112 -0.58 -1.30 8.41
N TYR A 113 -0.07 -2.53 8.58
CA TYR A 113 0.88 -3.12 7.65
C TYR A 113 0.30 -3.25 6.24
N GLY A 114 -0.91 -3.79 6.08
CA GLY A 114 -1.63 -3.86 4.80
C GLY A 114 -1.78 -2.50 4.15
N SER A 115 -2.06 -1.46 4.94
CA SER A 115 -2.14 -0.06 4.48
C SER A 115 -0.81 0.47 3.94
N ILE A 116 0.31 0.13 4.59
CA ILE A 116 1.66 0.45 4.10
C ILE A 116 1.93 -0.28 2.78
N ILE A 117 1.57 -1.56 2.68
CA ILE A 117 1.77 -2.34 1.45
C ILE A 117 0.89 -1.82 0.30
N ASN A 118 -0.36 -1.42 0.54
CA ASN A 118 -1.21 -0.75 -0.45
C ASN A 118 -0.62 0.58 -0.92
N THR A 119 0.00 1.33 0.00
CA THR A 119 0.74 2.55 -0.36
C THR A 119 1.90 2.22 -1.30
N VAL A 120 2.69 1.20 -0.96
CA VAL A 120 3.81 0.72 -1.78
C VAL A 120 3.33 0.23 -3.15
N GLU A 121 2.22 -0.51 -3.21
CA GLU A 121 1.62 -1.00 -4.46
C GLU A 121 1.35 0.15 -5.43
N TYR A 122 0.70 1.22 -4.95
CA TYR A 122 0.48 2.41 -5.77
C TYR A 122 1.78 3.04 -6.22
N GLN A 123 2.71 3.26 -5.28
CA GLN A 123 4.01 3.87 -5.57
C GLN A 123 4.81 3.09 -6.60
N CYS A 124 4.63 1.77 -6.66
CA CYS A 124 5.29 0.86 -7.58
C CYS A 124 4.52 0.60 -8.88
N SER A 125 3.28 1.07 -8.96
CA SER A 125 2.40 0.91 -10.12
C SER A 125 2.10 2.29 -10.72
N ALA A 126 0.86 2.77 -10.59
CA ALA A 126 0.41 4.03 -11.18
C ALA A 126 1.19 5.26 -10.67
N GLY A 127 1.74 5.20 -9.46
CA GLY A 127 2.53 6.26 -8.85
C GLY A 127 3.99 6.31 -9.29
N PHE A 128 4.53 5.24 -9.88
CA PHE A 128 5.97 5.09 -10.08
C PHE A 128 6.58 6.20 -10.93
N TYR A 129 5.98 6.49 -12.08
CA TYR A 129 6.48 7.54 -12.97
C TYR A 129 6.40 8.94 -12.36
N ASN A 130 5.32 9.25 -11.63
CA ASN A 130 5.19 10.51 -10.89
C ASN A 130 6.24 10.61 -9.78
N GLY A 131 6.51 9.50 -9.10
CA GLY A 131 7.49 9.40 -8.02
C GLY A 131 8.92 9.61 -8.51
N ILE A 132 9.35 8.84 -9.52
CA ILE A 132 10.71 8.91 -10.06
C ILE A 132 10.99 10.27 -10.71
N ALA A 133 10.04 10.84 -11.46
CA ALA A 133 10.22 12.14 -12.09
C ALA A 133 10.44 13.27 -11.08
N GLN A 134 9.87 13.15 -9.87
CA GLN A 134 9.94 14.16 -8.81
C GLN A 134 10.86 13.76 -7.65
N TRP A 135 11.68 12.71 -7.83
CA TRP A 135 12.31 11.99 -6.72
C TRP A 135 13.19 12.86 -5.82
N GLU A 136 13.98 13.77 -6.39
CA GLU A 136 14.82 14.66 -5.60
C GLU A 136 13.99 15.60 -4.72
N CYS A 137 12.79 16.00 -5.15
CA CYS A 137 11.89 16.73 -4.27
C CYS A 137 11.27 15.83 -3.20
N LEU A 138 10.78 14.65 -3.58
CA LEU A 138 10.16 13.70 -2.65
C LEU A 138 11.12 13.28 -1.54
N LYS A 139 12.41 13.09 -1.85
CA LYS A 139 13.46 12.87 -0.85
C LYS A 139 13.53 13.96 0.21
N ARG A 140 13.29 15.24 -0.13
CA ARG A 140 13.24 16.33 0.86
C ARG A 140 12.06 16.18 1.81
N ILE A 141 10.91 15.74 1.30
CA ILE A 141 9.73 15.45 2.11
C ILE A 141 10.05 14.32 3.09
N PHE A 142 10.56 13.18 2.61
CA PHE A 142 10.93 12.05 3.46
C PHE A 142 12.01 12.41 4.49
N LYS A 143 12.95 13.28 4.13
CA LYS A 143 14.04 13.71 5.02
C LYS A 143 13.60 14.72 6.09
N TYR A 144 12.82 15.72 5.70
CA TYR A 144 12.55 16.90 6.55
C TYR A 144 11.12 16.97 7.09
N LYS A 145 10.19 16.25 6.46
CA LYS A 145 8.75 16.31 6.76
C LYS A 145 8.16 14.99 7.23
N TYR A 146 8.95 13.93 7.38
CA TYR A 146 8.45 12.63 7.86
C TYR A 146 7.66 12.73 9.18
N LYS A 147 8.13 13.53 10.15
CA LYS A 147 7.39 13.75 11.40
C LYS A 147 6.03 14.42 11.16
N ASP A 148 5.96 15.38 10.24
CA ASP A 148 4.72 16.07 9.88
C ASP A 148 3.73 15.11 9.17
N LEU A 149 4.23 14.25 8.26
CA LEU A 149 3.43 13.20 7.61
C LEU A 149 2.87 12.22 8.65
N MET A 150 3.70 11.76 9.59
CA MET A 150 3.26 10.85 10.65
C MET A 150 2.26 11.53 11.59
N ASN A 151 2.40 12.83 11.83
CA ASN A 151 1.43 13.59 12.64
C ASN A 151 0.05 13.65 11.97
N CYS A 152 -0.04 13.80 10.63
CA CYS A 152 -1.32 13.71 9.93
C CYS A 152 -2.04 12.38 10.19
N LEU A 153 -1.29 11.26 10.19
CA LEU A 153 -1.80 9.92 10.48
C LEU A 153 -2.21 9.76 11.96
N VAL A 154 -1.36 10.17 12.89
CA VAL A 154 -1.62 10.03 14.33
C VAL A 154 -2.88 10.80 14.74
N VAL A 155 -3.02 12.05 14.28
CA VAL A 155 -4.22 12.87 14.58
C VAL A 155 -5.50 12.22 14.04
N MET A 156 -5.44 11.60 12.85
CA MET A 156 -6.58 10.87 12.29
C MET A 156 -6.96 9.65 13.16
N LEU A 157 -5.97 8.85 13.55
CA LEU A 157 -6.20 7.65 14.36
C LEU A 157 -6.73 8.01 15.76
N ASP A 158 -6.18 9.05 16.39
CA ASP A 158 -6.63 9.53 17.70
C ASP A 158 -8.08 10.01 17.63
N ASN A 159 -8.44 10.80 16.62
CA ASN A 159 -9.81 11.27 16.42
C ASN A 159 -10.79 10.11 16.13
N TYR A 160 -10.37 9.12 15.34
CA TYR A 160 -11.16 7.93 15.05
C TYR A 160 -11.46 7.11 16.33
N ILE A 161 -10.47 6.95 17.22
CA ILE A 161 -10.65 6.25 18.50
C ILE A 161 -11.69 6.96 19.38
N ILE A 162 -11.72 8.30 19.35
CA ILE A 162 -12.64 9.11 20.15
C ILE A 162 -14.05 9.13 19.55
N ASN A 163 -14.18 9.30 18.21
CA ASN A 163 -15.46 9.42 17.53
C ASN A 163 -15.48 8.70 16.17
N PRO A 164 -15.73 7.37 16.14
CA PRO A 164 -15.70 6.61 14.89
C PRO A 164 -16.82 6.97 13.90
N ILE A 165 -17.86 7.70 14.32
CA ILE A 165 -18.98 8.11 13.43
C ILE A 165 -18.48 9.03 12.30
N ASN A 166 -17.48 9.87 12.60
CA ASN A 166 -16.93 10.84 11.64
C ASN A 166 -15.68 10.34 10.91
N SER A 167 -15.50 9.01 10.79
CA SER A 167 -14.31 8.39 10.19
C SER A 167 -13.90 9.02 8.85
N CYS A 168 -14.86 9.22 7.94
CA CYS A 168 -14.54 9.75 6.61
C CYS A 168 -14.13 11.23 6.62
N GLU A 169 -14.61 12.02 7.59
CA GLU A 169 -14.17 13.41 7.78
C GLU A 169 -12.71 13.45 8.25
N PHE A 170 -12.33 12.55 9.18
CA PHE A 170 -10.96 12.45 9.66
C PHE A 170 -10.01 11.93 8.59
N VAL A 171 -10.43 10.94 7.80
CA VAL A 171 -9.69 10.47 6.62
C VAL A 171 -9.44 11.62 5.65
N LYS A 172 -10.48 12.36 5.27
CA LYS A 172 -10.36 13.50 4.38
C LYS A 172 -9.39 14.55 4.91
N THR A 173 -9.55 14.94 6.18
CA THR A 173 -8.67 15.92 6.84
C THR A 173 -7.20 15.47 6.84
N SER A 174 -6.96 14.18 7.02
CA SER A 174 -5.62 13.61 7.01
C SER A 174 -5.02 13.55 5.59
N ILE A 175 -5.81 13.19 4.58
CA ILE A 175 -5.41 13.28 3.16
C ILE A 175 -5.06 14.73 2.80
N ASP A 176 -5.87 15.70 3.20
CA ASP A 176 -5.62 17.12 2.94
C ASP A 176 -4.33 17.61 3.64
N CYS A 177 -4.09 17.15 4.88
CA CYS A 177 -2.86 17.40 5.64
C CYS A 177 -1.60 16.88 4.92
N GLN A 178 -1.63 15.63 4.45
CA GLN A 178 -0.55 15.02 3.69
C GLN A 178 -0.33 15.78 2.37
N THR A 179 -1.40 15.98 1.60
CA THR A 179 -1.38 16.68 0.31
C THR A 179 -0.77 18.07 0.42
N LYS A 180 -1.13 18.82 1.47
CA LYS A 180 -0.54 20.14 1.74
C LYS A 180 0.97 20.08 1.91
N ILE A 181 1.50 19.08 2.61
CA ILE A 181 2.96 18.93 2.79
C ILE A 181 3.66 18.72 1.45
N TYR A 182 3.13 17.86 0.59
CA TYR A 182 3.72 17.63 -0.74
C TYR A 182 3.65 18.87 -1.62
N ARG A 183 2.51 19.57 -1.61
CA ARG A 183 2.34 20.83 -2.33
C ARG A 183 3.32 21.89 -1.85
N ASP A 184 3.43 22.11 -0.54
CA ASP A 184 4.26 23.18 0.01
C ASP A 184 5.77 22.94 -0.21
N VAL A 185 6.21 21.68 -0.24
CA VAL A 185 7.65 21.35 -0.42
C VAL A 185 8.05 21.25 -1.89
N CYS A 186 7.16 20.76 -2.76
CA CYS A 186 7.48 20.50 -4.17
C CYS A 186 6.89 21.49 -5.15
N GLY A 187 5.83 22.20 -4.78
CA GLY A 187 5.21 23.24 -5.60
C GLY A 187 4.78 22.75 -6.98
N ASN A 188 4.48 21.46 -7.14
CA ASN A 188 4.04 20.91 -8.42
C ASN A 188 2.99 19.81 -8.25
N ASN A 189 2.15 19.67 -9.28
CA ASN A 189 0.99 18.78 -9.24
C ASN A 189 1.35 17.30 -9.22
N GLN A 190 2.45 16.90 -9.86
CA GLN A 190 2.86 15.49 -9.90
C GLN A 190 3.27 14.99 -8.52
N ALA A 191 4.08 15.75 -7.80
CA ALA A 191 4.49 15.42 -6.43
C ALA A 191 3.31 15.49 -5.46
N THR A 192 2.43 16.48 -5.64
CA THR A 192 1.21 16.64 -4.82
C THR A 192 0.24 15.47 -5.01
N TYR A 193 0.00 15.09 -6.26
CA TYR A 193 -0.82 13.91 -6.60
C TYR A 193 -0.19 12.62 -6.09
N TYR A 194 1.13 12.45 -6.24
CA TYR A 194 1.85 11.29 -5.70
C TYR A 194 1.64 11.15 -4.18
N GLY A 195 1.78 12.24 -3.43
CA GLY A 195 1.58 12.24 -1.99
C GLY A 195 0.14 11.99 -1.56
N CYS A 196 -0.81 12.67 -2.23
CA CYS A 196 -2.23 12.48 -2.01
C CYS A 196 -2.63 11.01 -2.22
N GLU A 197 -2.32 10.46 -3.39
CA GLU A 197 -2.76 9.12 -3.76
C GLU A 197 -2.03 8.03 -2.97
N SER A 198 -0.76 8.24 -2.60
CA SER A 198 -0.05 7.35 -1.68
C SER A 198 -0.83 7.18 -0.37
N PHE A 199 -1.29 8.28 0.22
CA PHE A 199 -2.02 8.23 1.49
C PHE A 199 -3.50 7.88 1.33
N HIS A 200 -4.10 8.19 0.19
CA HIS A 200 -5.41 7.68 -0.17
C HIS A 200 -5.41 6.14 -0.19
N GLN A 201 -4.39 5.51 -0.78
CA GLN A 201 -4.28 4.04 -0.81
C GLN A 201 -4.03 3.43 0.57
N PHE A 202 -3.27 4.13 1.42
CA PHE A 202 -3.17 3.80 2.85
C PHE A 202 -4.55 3.77 3.51
N THR A 203 -5.33 4.84 3.36
CA THR A 203 -6.60 5.01 4.07
C THR A 203 -7.73 4.16 3.49
N ASN A 204 -7.75 3.95 2.17
CA ASN A 204 -8.71 3.08 1.48
C ASN A 204 -8.62 1.62 1.96
N HIS A 205 -7.44 1.17 2.41
CA HIS A 205 -7.29 -0.15 3.02
C HIS A 205 -8.08 -0.31 4.32
N LEU A 206 -8.13 0.75 5.14
CA LEU A 206 -8.77 0.75 6.46
C LEU A 206 -10.23 1.20 6.41
N TRP A 207 -10.53 2.15 5.53
CA TRP A 207 -11.84 2.80 5.39
C TRP A 207 -12.26 2.88 3.92
N PRO A 208 -12.48 1.72 3.24
CA PRO A 208 -12.83 1.69 1.82
C PRO A 208 -14.21 2.31 1.51
N MET A 209 -15.01 2.60 2.52
CA MET A 209 -16.30 3.27 2.35
C MET A 209 -16.19 4.79 2.19
N CYS A 210 -15.02 5.38 2.45
CA CYS A 210 -14.84 6.82 2.37
C CYS A 210 -14.47 7.23 0.94
N ASP A 211 -15.41 7.88 0.25
CA ASP A 211 -15.21 8.39 -1.11
C ASP A 211 -14.33 9.65 -1.09
N ASN A 212 -13.02 9.45 -1.16
CA ASN A 212 -12.05 10.51 -1.32
C ASN A 212 -11.33 10.32 -2.64
N THR A 213 -11.12 11.41 -3.38
CA THR A 213 -10.42 11.37 -4.65
C THR A 213 -9.22 12.29 -4.62
N CYS A 214 -8.09 11.80 -5.11
CA CYS A 214 -6.95 12.64 -5.48
C CYS A 214 -7.04 12.93 -6.97
N ASN A 215 -7.03 14.21 -7.35
CA ASN A 215 -7.03 14.59 -8.77
C ASN A 215 -5.85 15.52 -9.05
N ILE A 216 -5.04 15.14 -10.05
CA ILE A 216 -3.85 15.88 -10.45
C ILE A 216 -4.16 17.32 -10.91
N PHE A 217 -5.41 17.59 -11.33
CA PHE A 217 -5.86 18.90 -11.77
C PHE A 217 -6.39 19.80 -10.65
N ASP A 218 -6.58 19.27 -9.45
CA ASP A 218 -7.11 20.03 -8.30
C ASP A 218 -6.04 20.91 -7.63
N PHE A 219 -4.78 20.72 -8.02
CA PHE A 219 -3.65 21.49 -7.52
C PHE A 219 -3.36 22.58 -8.55
N LYS A 220 -3.79 23.81 -8.28
CA LYS A 220 -3.39 24.99 -9.08
C LYS A 220 -2.28 25.72 -8.34
N ASP A 221 -1.28 26.17 -9.10
CA ASP A 221 -0.22 27.07 -8.62
C ASP A 221 -0.79 28.41 -8.13
#